data_AF-A0A0Q6W9Q3-F1
#
_entry.id   AF-A0A0Q6W9Q3-F1
#
_cell.length_a   1.000
_cell.length_b   1.000
_cell.length_c   1.000
_cell.angle_alpha   90.00
_cell.angle_beta   90.00
_cell.angle_gamma   90.00
#
_symmetry.space_group_name_H-M   'P 1'
#
loop_
_entity.id
_entity.type
_entity.pdbx_description
1 polymer ?
#
loop_
_entity_poly.entity_id
_entity_poly.type
_entity_poly.pdbx_seq_one_letter_code
_entity_poly.pdbx_strand_id
1 'polypeptide(L)' 'MVIKTGARVRQVVPQLEGEVVERRFNEGSEQMEYLVVFVTSDGTPGERWFLQSEVEEVAA' A
#
# COMPACT_ATOMS: atom_id res chain seq x y z
N MET A 1 -9.93 14.15 20.45
CA MET A 1 -9.36 15.53 20.33
C MET A 1 -9.79 16.11 19.01
N VAL A 2 -10.11 17.41 18.97
CA VAL A 2 -10.54 18.10 17.74
C VAL A 2 -9.34 18.81 17.11
N ILE A 3 -9.13 18.67 15.79
CA ILE A 3 -8.08 19.37 15.03
C ILE A 3 -8.59 20.77 14.68
N LYS A 4 -7.79 21.82 14.94
CA LYS A 4 -8.15 23.21 14.66
C LYS A 4 -7.94 23.56 13.18
N THR A 5 -8.78 24.45 12.64
CA THR A 5 -8.57 25.06 11.31
C THR A 5 -7.21 25.74 11.23
N GLY A 6 -6.46 25.49 10.16
CA GLY A 6 -5.10 26.00 9.95
C GLY A 6 -3.99 25.12 10.57
N ALA A 7 -4.33 24.05 11.29
CA ALA A 7 -3.33 23.10 11.76
C ALA A 7 -2.71 22.33 10.57
N ARG A 8 -1.37 22.24 10.55
CA ARG A 8 -0.66 21.34 9.64
C ARG A 8 -0.84 19.91 10.12
N VAL A 9 -1.34 19.04 9.25
CA VAL A 9 -1.58 17.63 9.56
C VAL A 9 -0.74 16.74 8.63
N ARG A 10 -0.44 15.53 9.09
CA ARG A 10 -0.02 14.42 8.24
C ARG A 10 -1.14 13.39 8.22
N GLN A 11 -1.37 12.78 7.07
CA GLN A 11 -2.28 11.65 6.98
C GLN A 11 -1.68 10.48 7.79
N VAL A 12 -2.52 9.79 8.55
CA VAL A 12 -2.16 8.53 9.21
C VAL A 12 -2.71 7.42 8.32
N VAL A 13 -1.85 6.85 7.48
CA VAL A 13 -2.11 5.61 6.75
C VAL A 13 -1.26 4.50 7.35
N PRO A 14 -1.79 3.27 7.52
CA PRO A 14 -0.96 2.12 7.87
C PRO A 14 0.09 1.91 6.78
N GLN A 15 1.37 1.85 7.17
CA GLN A 15 2.41 1.37 6.27
C GLN A 15 2.25 -0.14 6.15
N LEU A 16 2.12 -0.61 4.92
CA LEU A 16 1.91 -2.01 4.60
C LEU A 16 3.16 -2.50 3.89
N GLU A 17 3.83 -3.46 4.53
CA GLU A 17 4.99 -4.14 3.97
C GLU A 17 4.63 -5.61 3.82
N GLY A 18 5.00 -6.17 2.68
CA GLY A 18 4.63 -7.52 2.29
C GLY A 18 5.45 -8.00 1.10
N GLU A 19 5.18 -9.22 0.67
CA GLU A 19 5.87 -9.85 -0.44
C GLU A 19 5.02 -9.79 -1.70
N VAL A 20 5.64 -9.39 -2.81
CA VAL A 20 5.02 -9.48 -4.13
C VAL A 20 4.98 -10.95 -4.56
N VAL A 21 3.78 -11.53 -4.64
CA VAL A 21 3.59 -12.93 -5.04
C VAL A 21 3.17 -13.09 -6.50
N GLU A 22 2.57 -12.04 -7.10
CA GLU A 22 2.16 -12.03 -8.50
C GLU A 22 2.35 -10.63 -9.10
N ARG A 23 2.54 -10.56 -10.43
CA ARG A 23 2.57 -9.31 -11.20
C ARG A 23 1.76 -9.43 -12.48
N ARG A 24 1.07 -8.37 -12.88
CA ARG A 24 0.33 -8.28 -14.14
C ARG A 24 0.34 -6.87 -14.70
N PHE A 25 0.04 -6.73 -15.99
CA PHE A 25 -0.21 -5.42 -16.59
C PHE A 25 -1.68 -5.04 -16.43
N ASN A 26 -1.98 -3.86 -15.89
CA ASN A 26 -3.32 -3.30 -15.83
C ASN A 26 -3.52 -2.34 -17.01
N GLU A 27 -4.34 -2.75 -17.98
CA GLU A 27 -4.63 -1.96 -19.18
C GLU A 27 -5.38 -0.65 -18.87
N GLY A 28 -6.20 -0.61 -17.80
CA GLY A 28 -6.96 0.57 -17.41
C GLY A 28 -6.12 1.68 -16.80
N SER A 29 -5.00 1.33 -16.17
CA SER A 29 -4.03 2.29 -15.61
C SER A 29 -2.75 2.40 -16.42
N GLU A 30 -2.63 1.63 -17.51
CA GLU A 30 -1.44 1.52 -18.38
C GLU A 30 -0.13 1.29 -17.59
N GLN A 31 -0.21 0.53 -16.50
CA GLN A 31 0.91 0.30 -15.56
C GLN A 31 0.92 -1.14 -15.05
N MET A 32 2.05 -1.56 -14.48
CA MET A 32 2.15 -2.83 -13.77
C MET A 32 1.39 -2.76 -12.44
N GLU A 33 0.74 -3.87 -12.09
CA GLU A 33 0.17 -4.14 -10.78
C GLU A 33 0.88 -5.32 -10.14
N TYR A 34 0.99 -5.28 -8.82
CA TYR A 34 1.65 -6.28 -7.99
C TYR A 34 0.69 -6.76 -6.91
N LEU A 35 0.47 -8.07 -6.85
CA LEU A 35 -0.28 -8.68 -5.75
C LEU A 35 0.67 -8.83 -4.58
N VAL A 36 0.42 -8.08 -3.52
CA VAL A 36 1.22 -8.11 -2.30
C VAL A 36 0.47 -8.91 -1.25
N VAL A 37 1.12 -9.90 -0.67
CA VAL A 37 0.67 -10.60 0.55
C VAL A 37 1.37 -9.96 1.74
N PHE A 38 0.58 -9.53 2.72
CA PHE A 38 1.05 -8.79 3.89
C PHE A 38 0.31 -9.25 5.15
N VAL A 39 0.86 -8.91 6.31
CA VAL A 39 0.20 -9.13 7.60
C VAL A 39 -0.39 -7.81 8.07
N THR A 40 -1.69 -7.78 8.35
CA THR A 40 -2.33 -6.57 8.89
C THR A 40 -1.82 -6.26 10.30
N SER A 41 -2.08 -5.05 10.79
CA SER A 41 -1.77 -4.66 12.18
C SER A 41 -2.34 -5.61 13.24
N ASP A 42 -3.40 -6.33 12.88
CA ASP A 42 -4.14 -7.23 13.76
C ASP A 42 -3.66 -8.69 13.64
N GLY A 43 -2.61 -8.95 12.86
CA GLY A 43 -2.01 -10.26 12.67
C GLY A 43 -2.70 -11.15 11.63
N THR A 44 -3.66 -10.60 10.88
CA THR A 44 -4.40 -11.35 9.85
C THR A 44 -3.67 -11.27 8.51
N PRO A 45 -3.49 -12.38 7.77
CA PRO A 45 -2.96 -12.32 6.41
C PRO A 45 -3.95 -11.59 5.50
N GLY A 46 -3.43 -10.65 4.72
CA GLY A 46 -4.15 -9.93 3.69
C GLY A 46 -3.43 -10.03 2.37
N GLU A 47 -4.19 -9.92 1.28
CA GLU A 47 -3.65 -9.82 -0.07
C GLU A 47 -4.33 -8.66 -0.79
N ARG A 48 -3.56 -7.89 -1.56
CA ARG A 48 -4.09 -6.76 -2.34
C ARG A 48 -3.21 -6.46 -3.54
N TRP A 49 -3.85 -6.14 -4.66
CA TRP A 49 -3.19 -5.56 -5.82
C TRP A 49 -2.87 -4.09 -5.57
N PHE A 50 -1.62 -3.71 -5.82
CA PHE A 50 -1.14 -2.34 -5.81
C PHE A 50 -0.58 -1.98 -7.18
N LEU A 51 -0.84 -0.76 -7.63
CA LEU A 51 -0.19 -0.21 -8.82
C LEU A 51 1.30 -0.02 -8.53
N GLN A 52 2.12 -0.05 -9.59
CA GLN A 52 3.54 0.28 -9.49
C GLN A 52 3.81 1.63 -8.83
N SER A 53 2.92 2.61 -9.02
CA SER A 53 3.02 3.94 -8.41
C SER A 53 2.65 3.98 -6.92
N GLU A 54 2.08 2.91 -6.37
CA GLU A 54 1.65 2.80 -4.98
C GLU A 54 2.64 2.02 -4.09
N VAL A 55 3.66 1.40 -4.69
CA VAL A 55 4.65 0.58 -3.98
C VAL A 55 6.06 1.09 -4.19
N GLU A 56 6.91 0.84 -3.21
CA GLU A 56 8.35 1.06 -3.29
C GLU A 56 9.05 -0.25 -2.90
N GLU A 57 10.12 -0.58 -3.62
CA GLU A 57 10.94 -1.74 -3.28
C GLU A 57 11.75 -1.43 -2.01
N VAL A 58 11.60 -2.26 -0.98
CA VAL A 58 12.36 -2.15 0.27
C VAL A 58 13.48 -3.18 0.24
N ALA A 59 14.72 -2.74 0.46
CA ALA A 59 15.86 -3.65 0.52
C ALA A 59 15.71 -4.65 1.68
N ALA A 60 15.98 -5.93 1.41
CA ALA A 60 15.96 -7.02 2.40
C ALA A 60 17.08 -6.91 3.44
#